data_AF-A0A7W4EXS1-F1
#
_entry.id   AF-A0A7W4EXS1-F1
#
_cell.length_a   1.000
_cell.length_b   1.000
_cell.length_c   1.000
_cell.angle_alpha   90.00
_cell.angle_beta   90.00
_cell.angle_gamma   90.00
#
_symmetry.space_group_name_H-M   'P 1'
#
loop_
_entity.id
_entity.type
_entity.pdbx_description
1 polymer ?
#
loop_
_entity_poly.entity_id
_entity_poly.type
_entity_poly.pdbx_seq_one_letter_code
_entity_poly.pdbx_strand_id
1 'polypeptide(L)'
;MKKYYLSIVFLGSFLSAQNTYVDVVTTAAIKLYPDNLKDKQNETIAQQNKLQKAQAWVGTQMVVVNNIQEKILKGLSEVSGTLQNGLQVKEIYEDLKDCAMYSSEIGKFVKQNPEYAVFGAKTTEYTYRQILKMSTEVSELLKSGELNLATAGDRYKLIYDISTKVKMLKVWLATISLDLERAKRLGFWRAINPFQGYINTDKDIVRNIMDRYKHNF
;
A
#
# COMPACT_ATOMS: atom_id res chain seq x y z
N MET A 1 79.76 -30.43 -15.51
CA MET A 1 80.07 -29.26 -14.65
C MET A 1 78.98 -29.11 -13.60
N LYS A 2 79.41 -28.88 -12.34
CA LYS A 2 78.75 -28.40 -11.08
C LYS A 2 77.22 -28.17 -11.11
N LYS A 3 76.35 -28.75 -10.25
CA LYS A 3 76.25 -28.94 -8.77
C LYS A 3 75.87 -27.67 -7.94
N TYR A 4 74.74 -27.81 -7.22
CA TYR A 4 74.31 -27.21 -5.92
C TYR A 4 73.73 -25.77 -5.89
N TYR A 5 72.84 -25.30 -4.98
CA TYR A 5 71.84 -25.79 -3.98
C TYR A 5 71.08 -24.52 -3.48
N LEU A 6 69.87 -24.71 -2.93
CA LEU A 6 69.21 -24.07 -1.78
C LEU A 6 69.80 -22.81 -1.08
N SER A 7 68.89 -21.86 -0.72
CA SER A 7 68.78 -21.13 0.57
C SER A 7 68.79 -19.58 0.54
N ILE A 8 67.60 -19.01 0.78
CA ILE A 8 67.21 -18.15 1.94
C ILE A 8 68.17 -17.04 2.44
N VAL A 9 67.62 -15.82 2.40
CA VAL A 9 67.75 -14.67 3.36
C VAL A 9 69.07 -13.90 3.42
N PHE A 10 69.01 -12.64 2.99
CA PHE A 10 69.52 -11.44 3.71
C PHE A 10 68.90 -10.20 3.03
N LEU A 11 67.77 -9.64 3.50
CA LEU A 11 67.64 -8.61 4.54
C LEU A 11 68.42 -7.31 4.25
N GLY A 12 67.67 -6.22 4.06
CA GLY A 12 68.06 -4.90 4.55
C GLY A 12 68.30 -3.83 3.49
N SER A 13 67.26 -3.06 3.16
CA SER A 13 67.30 -1.57 3.13
C SER A 13 66.10 -0.95 2.40
N PHE A 14 64.87 -1.21 2.87
CA PHE A 14 63.73 -0.30 2.65
C PHE A 14 62.82 -0.37 3.89
N LEU A 15 63.38 -0.08 5.06
CA LEU A 15 62.61 0.16 6.27
C LEU A 15 62.58 1.67 6.52
N SER A 16 61.35 2.19 6.60
CA SER A 16 60.89 3.47 7.16
C SER A 16 60.16 4.36 6.16
N ALA A 17 58.90 4.00 5.86
CA ALA A 17 57.87 4.98 5.47
C ALA A 17 56.41 4.47 5.58
N GLN A 18 56.15 3.27 6.12
CA GLN A 18 54.78 2.89 6.49
C GLN A 18 54.57 3.22 7.98
N ASN A 19 54.33 4.50 8.26
CA ASN A 19 53.68 4.87 9.51
C ASN A 19 52.20 4.51 9.36
N THR A 20 51.83 3.30 9.76
CA THR A 20 50.42 2.96 10.01
C THR A 20 49.99 3.80 11.21
N TYR A 21 49.44 4.98 10.93
CA TYR A 21 48.72 5.77 11.93
C TYR A 21 47.45 4.99 12.28
N VAL A 22 47.59 4.06 13.23
CA VAL A 22 46.48 3.36 13.86
C VAL A 22 45.93 4.31 14.91
N ASP A 23 45.09 5.24 14.48
CA ASP A 23 44.25 5.95 15.41
C ASP A 23 43.21 4.96 15.96
N VAL A 24 43.25 4.81 17.29
CA VAL A 24 42.35 3.95 18.07
C VAL A 24 40.90 4.30 17.73
N VAL A 25 40.59 5.57 17.45
CA VAL A 25 39.26 6.03 17.08
C VAL A 25 38.85 5.48 15.71
N THR A 26 39.72 5.51 14.69
CA THR A 26 39.38 5.01 13.35
C THR A 26 39.31 3.49 13.31
N THR A 27 40.19 2.79 14.03
CA THR A 27 40.17 1.32 14.12
C THR A 27 38.98 0.82 14.95
N ALA A 28 38.62 1.51 16.03
CA ALA A 28 37.39 1.26 16.77
C ALA A 28 36.15 1.55 15.92
N ALA A 29 36.15 2.63 15.13
CA ALA A 29 35.07 2.94 14.20
C ALA A 29 34.91 1.85 13.12
N ILE A 30 36.01 1.35 12.52
CA ILE A 30 35.99 0.23 11.56
C ILE A 30 35.54 -1.08 12.21
N LYS A 31 35.77 -1.28 13.52
CA LYS A 31 35.32 -2.47 14.26
C LYS A 31 33.87 -2.37 14.77
N LEU A 32 33.36 -1.16 15.01
CA LEU A 32 31.96 -0.87 15.37
C LEU A 32 31.04 -0.72 14.14
N TYR A 33 31.61 -0.43 12.96
CA TYR A 33 30.90 -0.35 11.68
C TYR A 33 30.15 -1.64 11.30
N PRO A 34 30.72 -2.86 11.48
CA PRO A 34 30.06 -4.13 11.19
C PRO A 34 28.81 -4.34 12.03
N ASP A 35 28.82 -3.96 13.31
CA ASP A 35 27.67 -4.11 14.20
C ASP A 35 26.54 -3.17 13.77
N ASN A 36 26.85 -1.90 13.51
CA ASN A 36 25.89 -0.94 12.97
C ASN A 36 25.36 -1.34 11.58
N LEU A 37 26.23 -1.90 10.71
CA LEU A 37 25.84 -2.43 9.41
C LEU A 37 24.91 -3.64 9.54
N LYS A 38 25.21 -4.57 10.46
CA LYS A 38 24.42 -5.77 10.71
C LYS A 38 23.06 -5.42 11.29
N ASP A 39 22.99 -4.42 12.16
CA ASP A 39 21.73 -3.88 12.68
C ASP A 39 20.91 -3.22 11.58
N LYS A 40 21.52 -2.38 10.72
CA LYS A 40 20.85 -1.77 9.55
C LYS A 40 20.39 -2.80 8.52
N GLN A 41 21.16 -3.87 8.32
CA GLN A 41 20.76 -5.01 7.49
C GLN A 41 19.58 -5.77 8.10
N ASN A 42 19.59 -6.04 9.41
CA ASN A 42 18.49 -6.67 10.12
C ASN A 42 17.20 -5.83 10.05
N GLU A 43 17.29 -4.51 10.23
CA GLU A 43 16.17 -3.58 10.03
C GLU A 43 15.63 -3.66 8.59
N THR A 44 16.51 -3.67 7.59
CA THR A 44 16.14 -3.77 6.17
C THR A 44 15.43 -5.09 5.87
N ILE A 45 15.97 -6.22 6.37
CA ILE A 45 15.38 -7.55 6.25
C ILE A 45 13.99 -7.57 6.90
N ALA A 46 13.82 -6.94 8.06
CA ALA A 46 12.52 -6.86 8.73
C ALA A 46 11.48 -6.07 7.91
N GLN A 47 11.89 -4.95 7.30
CA GLN A 47 10.99 -4.16 6.43
C GLN A 47 10.64 -4.90 5.14
N GLN A 48 11.62 -5.56 4.51
CA GLN A 48 11.38 -6.41 3.33
C GLN A 48 10.43 -7.57 3.66
N ASN A 49 10.58 -8.19 4.83
CA ASN A 49 9.68 -9.26 5.28
C ASN A 49 8.24 -8.76 5.47
N LYS A 50 8.05 -7.57 6.06
CA LYS A 50 6.72 -6.93 6.16
C LYS A 50 6.14 -6.61 4.79
N LEU A 51 6.94 -6.10 3.87
CA LEU A 51 6.53 -5.80 2.50
C LEU A 51 6.08 -7.06 1.78
N GLN A 52 6.90 -8.11 1.83
CA GLN A 52 6.62 -9.39 1.22
C GLN A 52 5.35 -10.02 1.81
N LYS A 53 5.14 -9.92 3.13
CA LYS A 53 3.89 -10.35 3.77
C LYS A 53 2.69 -9.56 3.28
N ALA A 54 2.80 -8.24 3.17
CA ALA A 54 1.71 -7.39 2.66
C ALA A 54 1.37 -7.75 1.20
N GLN A 55 2.37 -7.96 0.35
CA GLN A 55 2.18 -8.38 -1.05
C GLN A 55 1.58 -9.78 -1.17
N ALA A 56 2.08 -10.73 -0.37
CA ALA A 56 1.53 -12.08 -0.32
C ALA A 56 0.07 -12.06 0.15
N TRP A 57 -0.23 -11.26 1.18
CA TRP A 57 -1.56 -11.11 1.73
C TRP A 57 -2.52 -10.42 0.74
N VAL A 58 -2.08 -9.41 -0.01
CA VAL A 58 -2.86 -8.85 -1.13
C VAL A 58 -3.12 -9.93 -2.18
N GLY A 59 -2.11 -10.73 -2.50
CA GLY A 59 -2.24 -11.86 -3.42
C GLY A 59 -3.26 -12.91 -2.94
N THR A 60 -3.33 -13.20 -1.64
CA THR A 60 -4.36 -14.09 -1.10
C THR A 60 -5.74 -13.45 -1.12
N GLN A 61 -5.86 -12.15 -0.86
CA GLN A 61 -7.15 -11.45 -0.98
C GLN A 61 -7.70 -11.47 -2.40
N MET A 62 -6.86 -11.48 -3.43
CA MET A 62 -7.32 -11.59 -4.82
C MET A 62 -8.09 -12.90 -5.07
N VAL A 63 -7.70 -14.01 -4.45
CA VAL A 63 -8.43 -15.27 -4.51
C VAL A 63 -9.77 -15.15 -3.78
N VAL A 64 -9.76 -14.45 -2.66
CA VAL A 64 -10.94 -14.21 -1.84
C VAL A 64 -11.95 -13.28 -2.54
N VAL A 65 -11.49 -12.35 -3.40
CA VAL A 65 -12.36 -11.50 -4.23
C VAL A 65 -13.23 -12.34 -5.17
N ASN A 66 -12.71 -13.43 -5.73
CA ASN A 66 -13.52 -14.31 -6.57
C ASN A 66 -14.69 -14.93 -5.78
N ASN A 67 -14.43 -15.38 -4.55
CA ASN A 67 -15.48 -15.89 -3.66
C ASN A 67 -16.52 -14.81 -3.30
N ILE A 68 -16.09 -13.55 -3.16
CA ILE A 68 -17.01 -12.41 -3.00
C ILE A 68 -17.90 -12.25 -4.23
N GLN A 69 -17.32 -12.31 -5.43
CA GLN A 69 -18.09 -12.14 -6.67
C GLN A 69 -19.17 -13.22 -6.79
N GLU A 70 -18.86 -14.47 -6.47
CA GLU A 70 -19.85 -15.56 -6.45
C GLU A 70 -20.98 -15.29 -5.44
N LYS A 71 -20.65 -14.82 -4.24
CA LYS A 71 -21.65 -14.47 -3.22
C LYS A 71 -22.54 -13.30 -3.65
N ILE A 72 -21.96 -12.27 -4.26
CA ILE A 72 -22.71 -11.12 -4.80
C ILE A 72 -23.63 -11.57 -5.93
N LEU A 73 -23.14 -12.39 -6.86
CA LEU A 73 -23.94 -12.94 -7.96
C LEU A 73 -25.10 -13.79 -7.44
N LYS A 74 -24.84 -14.64 -6.44
CA LYS A 74 -25.88 -15.41 -5.76
C LYS A 74 -26.92 -14.48 -5.10
N GLY A 75 -26.47 -13.46 -4.37
CA GLY A 75 -27.35 -12.45 -3.78
C GLY A 75 -28.22 -11.74 -4.82
N LEU A 76 -27.62 -11.34 -5.95
CA LEU A 76 -28.33 -10.72 -7.08
C LEU A 76 -29.40 -11.64 -7.68
N SER A 77 -29.12 -12.95 -7.76
CA SER A 77 -30.08 -13.95 -8.25
C SER A 77 -31.21 -14.25 -7.26
N GLU A 78 -30.95 -14.17 -5.96
CA GLU A 78 -31.94 -14.42 -4.89
C GLU A 78 -32.95 -13.28 -4.73
N VAL A 79 -32.67 -12.09 -5.28
CA VAL A 79 -33.53 -10.90 -5.20
C VAL A 79 -34.71 -10.96 -6.19
N SER A 80 -34.87 -12.04 -6.95
CA SER A 80 -35.91 -12.14 -7.98
C SER A 80 -37.32 -12.32 -7.40
N GLY A 81 -38.19 -11.33 -7.64
CA GLY A 81 -39.61 -11.57 -7.94
C GLY A 81 -40.66 -10.91 -7.05
N THR A 82 -40.40 -10.67 -5.76
CA THR A 82 -41.49 -10.37 -4.80
C THR A 82 -41.18 -9.27 -3.77
N LEU A 83 -40.03 -8.60 -3.85
CA LEU A 83 -39.65 -7.60 -2.86
C LEU A 83 -40.04 -6.17 -3.27
N GLN A 84 -40.79 -5.50 -2.39
CA GLN A 84 -41.14 -4.07 -2.52
C GLN A 84 -39.89 -3.15 -2.68
N ASN A 85 -38.72 -3.60 -2.20
CA ASN A 85 -37.44 -2.90 -2.28
C ASN A 85 -36.41 -3.57 -3.23
N GLY A 86 -36.84 -4.50 -4.09
CA GLY A 86 -35.93 -5.34 -4.90
C GLY A 86 -34.95 -4.55 -5.77
N LEU A 87 -35.38 -3.41 -6.32
CA LEU A 87 -34.52 -2.52 -7.10
C LEU A 87 -33.36 -1.95 -6.27
N GLN A 88 -33.64 -1.46 -5.06
CA GLN A 88 -32.62 -0.87 -4.19
C GLN A 88 -31.60 -1.93 -3.72
N VAL A 89 -32.08 -3.15 -3.48
CA VAL A 89 -31.20 -4.28 -3.14
C VAL A 89 -30.33 -4.69 -4.32
N LYS A 90 -30.89 -4.70 -5.53
CA LYS A 90 -30.14 -4.93 -6.76
C LYS A 90 -29.02 -3.90 -6.92
N GLU A 91 -29.32 -2.61 -6.74
CA GLU A 91 -28.33 -1.53 -6.78
C GLU A 91 -27.23 -1.73 -5.74
N ILE A 92 -27.56 -2.16 -4.52
CA ILE A 92 -26.57 -2.47 -3.49
C ILE A 92 -25.60 -3.56 -3.97
N TYR A 93 -26.11 -4.67 -4.52
CA TYR A 93 -25.24 -5.74 -5.01
C TYR A 93 -24.41 -5.33 -6.23
N GLU A 94 -24.93 -4.47 -7.11
CA GLU A 94 -24.17 -3.87 -8.21
C GLU A 94 -23.03 -2.97 -7.69
N ASP A 95 -23.31 -2.08 -6.72
CA ASP A 95 -22.27 -1.24 -6.13
C ASP A 95 -21.23 -2.06 -5.33
N LEU A 96 -21.64 -3.15 -4.67
CA LEU A 96 -20.73 -4.09 -4.01
C LEU A 96 -19.83 -4.81 -5.02
N LYS A 97 -20.35 -5.16 -6.19
CA LYS A 97 -19.57 -5.74 -7.30
C LYS A 97 -18.50 -4.76 -7.78
N ASP A 98 -18.85 -3.49 -7.94
CA ASP A 98 -17.90 -2.43 -8.31
C ASP A 98 -16.81 -2.27 -7.23
N CYS A 99 -17.18 -2.31 -5.94
CA CYS A 99 -16.21 -2.29 -4.84
C CYS A 99 -15.22 -3.47 -4.92
N ALA A 100 -15.73 -4.68 -5.20
CA ALA A 100 -14.89 -5.86 -5.38
C ALA A 100 -13.93 -5.71 -6.57
N MET A 101 -14.40 -5.11 -7.67
CA MET A 101 -13.60 -4.81 -8.85
C MET A 101 -12.48 -3.80 -8.55
N TYR A 102 -12.79 -2.66 -7.93
CA TYR A 102 -11.77 -1.67 -7.54
C TYR A 102 -10.74 -2.25 -6.56
N SER A 103 -11.18 -3.04 -5.58
CA SER A 103 -10.28 -3.76 -4.67
C SER A 103 -9.31 -4.68 -5.43
N SER A 104 -9.83 -5.40 -6.43
CA SER A 104 -9.03 -6.26 -7.32
C SER A 104 -8.00 -5.48 -8.12
N GLU A 105 -8.37 -4.31 -8.65
CA GLU A 105 -7.48 -3.43 -9.39
C GLU A 105 -6.37 -2.85 -8.50
N ILE A 106 -6.71 -2.40 -7.30
CA ILE A 106 -5.74 -1.93 -6.30
C ILE A 106 -4.77 -3.07 -5.93
N GLY A 107 -5.29 -4.28 -5.74
CA GLY A 107 -4.47 -5.46 -5.45
C GLY A 107 -3.49 -5.79 -6.59
N LYS A 108 -3.96 -5.77 -7.85
CA LYS A 108 -3.10 -5.93 -9.04
C LYS A 108 -2.05 -4.84 -9.13
N PHE A 109 -2.44 -3.58 -8.88
CA PHE A 109 -1.55 -2.43 -8.89
C PHE A 109 -0.41 -2.62 -7.87
N VAL A 110 -0.73 -3.01 -6.63
CA VAL A 110 0.30 -3.27 -5.60
C VAL A 110 1.20 -4.44 -5.95
N LYS A 111 0.65 -5.50 -6.55
CA LYS A 111 1.46 -6.65 -6.99
C LYS A 111 2.50 -6.22 -8.04
N GLN A 112 2.13 -5.30 -8.92
CA GLN A 112 3.03 -4.76 -9.95
C GLN A 112 3.98 -3.68 -9.42
N ASN A 113 3.59 -2.96 -8.36
CA ASN A 113 4.33 -1.83 -7.79
C ASN A 113 4.44 -2.02 -6.26
N PRO A 114 5.37 -2.89 -5.80
CA PRO A 114 5.55 -3.29 -4.40
C PRO A 114 5.57 -2.14 -3.40
N GLU A 115 6.20 -1.03 -3.75
CA GLU A 115 6.39 0.16 -2.93
C GLU A 115 5.05 0.77 -2.44
N TYR A 116 3.94 0.52 -3.14
CA TYR A 116 2.61 0.97 -2.75
C TYR A 116 1.85 -0.02 -1.83
N ALA A 117 2.46 -1.16 -1.47
CA ALA A 117 1.78 -2.19 -0.68
C ALA A 117 1.30 -1.72 0.69
N VAL A 118 1.98 -0.74 1.29
CA VAL A 118 1.57 -0.13 2.56
C VAL A 118 0.16 0.45 2.49
N PHE A 119 -0.21 1.00 1.31
CA PHE A 119 -1.53 1.59 1.08
C PHE A 119 -2.54 0.56 0.60
N GLY A 120 -2.20 -0.27 -0.40
CA GLY A 120 -3.17 -1.18 -0.99
C GLY A 120 -3.49 -2.42 -0.14
N ALA A 121 -2.56 -2.92 0.68
CA ALA A 121 -2.84 -4.08 1.55
C ALA A 121 -3.94 -3.77 2.57
N LYS A 122 -3.79 -2.70 3.34
CA LYS A 122 -4.81 -2.31 4.32
C LYS A 122 -6.16 -2.00 3.65
N THR A 123 -6.14 -1.34 2.49
CA THR A 123 -7.36 -0.98 1.75
C THR A 123 -8.11 -2.21 1.26
N THR A 124 -7.41 -3.18 0.67
CA THR A 124 -8.03 -4.43 0.20
C THR A 124 -8.58 -5.26 1.37
N GLU A 125 -7.93 -5.23 2.54
CA GLU A 125 -8.39 -5.93 3.76
C GLU A 125 -9.71 -5.37 4.26
N TYR A 126 -9.69 -4.06 4.43
CA TYR A 126 -10.84 -3.33 4.93
C TYR A 126 -12.03 -3.54 3.98
N THR A 127 -11.79 -3.43 2.67
CA THR A 127 -12.82 -3.58 1.65
C THR A 127 -13.43 -4.97 1.65
N TYR A 128 -12.61 -6.01 1.72
CA TYR A 128 -13.07 -7.39 1.85
C TYR A 128 -14.06 -7.55 3.02
N ARG A 129 -13.67 -7.06 4.20
CA ARG A 129 -14.51 -7.13 5.39
C ARG A 129 -15.81 -6.34 5.26
N GLN A 130 -15.77 -5.15 4.67
CA GLN A 130 -16.97 -4.32 4.48
C GLN A 130 -17.94 -4.96 3.48
N ILE A 131 -17.44 -5.48 2.35
CA ILE A 131 -18.29 -6.12 1.34
C ILE A 131 -19.01 -7.34 1.92
N LEU A 132 -18.29 -8.19 2.68
CA LEU A 132 -18.90 -9.34 3.34
C LEU A 132 -19.95 -8.91 4.36
N LYS A 133 -19.61 -7.95 5.23
CA LYS A 133 -20.52 -7.44 6.24
C LYS A 133 -21.81 -6.92 5.61
N MET A 134 -21.71 -6.04 4.61
CA MET A 134 -22.87 -5.44 3.94
C MET A 134 -23.68 -6.47 3.17
N SER A 135 -23.04 -7.42 2.48
CA SER A 135 -23.74 -8.54 1.82
C SER A 135 -24.54 -9.39 2.81
N THR A 136 -23.97 -9.69 3.97
CA THR A 136 -24.64 -10.45 5.03
C THR A 136 -25.80 -9.65 5.63
N GLU A 137 -25.60 -8.37 5.97
CA GLU A 137 -26.65 -7.48 6.49
C GLU A 137 -27.85 -7.42 5.54
N VAL A 138 -27.61 -7.27 4.23
CA VAL A 138 -28.68 -7.31 3.22
C VAL A 138 -29.36 -8.67 3.21
N SER A 139 -28.61 -9.78 3.16
CA SER A 139 -29.19 -11.13 3.14
C SER A 139 -30.05 -11.43 4.38
N GLU A 140 -29.64 -10.99 5.57
CA GLU A 140 -30.40 -11.16 6.82
C GLU A 140 -31.70 -10.35 6.84
N LEU A 141 -31.66 -9.11 6.32
CA LEU A 141 -32.86 -8.28 6.17
C LEU A 141 -33.88 -8.91 5.20
N LEU A 142 -33.40 -9.62 4.17
CA LEU A 142 -34.25 -10.33 3.21
C LEU A 142 -34.86 -11.62 3.77
N LYS A 143 -34.13 -12.37 4.62
CA LYS A 143 -34.58 -13.65 5.19
C LYS A 143 -35.63 -13.52 6.28
N SER A 144 -35.68 -12.38 6.97
CA SER A 144 -36.54 -12.19 8.14
C SER A 144 -38.01 -11.94 7.73
N GLY A 145 -38.72 -13.02 7.41
CA GLY A 145 -40.06 -13.03 6.81
C GLY A 145 -41.27 -13.34 7.74
N GLU A 146 -41.08 -13.74 9.00
CA GLU A 146 -42.21 -14.06 9.91
C GLU A 146 -42.01 -13.60 11.37
N LEU A 147 -40.76 -13.54 11.85
CA LEU A 147 -40.39 -13.12 13.22
C LEU A 147 -39.88 -11.66 13.29
N ASN A 148 -40.10 -10.88 12.23
CA ASN A 148 -39.46 -9.58 12.08
C ASN A 148 -40.31 -8.48 12.74
N LEU A 149 -39.79 -7.89 13.82
CA LEU A 149 -40.40 -6.77 14.54
C LEU A 149 -40.28 -5.43 13.76
N ALA A 150 -39.52 -5.39 12.67
CA ALA A 150 -39.30 -4.18 11.89
C ALA A 150 -40.44 -3.92 10.88
N THR A 151 -40.99 -2.71 10.90
CA THR A 151 -42.02 -2.27 9.94
C THR A 151 -41.42 -2.17 8.52
N ALA A 152 -42.26 -2.22 7.48
CA ALA A 152 -41.81 -1.99 6.10
C ALA A 152 -40.98 -0.70 5.93
N GLY A 153 -41.34 0.38 6.64
CA GLY A 153 -40.59 1.64 6.67
C GLY A 153 -39.21 1.53 7.35
N ASP A 154 -39.12 0.79 8.46
CA ASP A 154 -37.84 0.55 9.14
C ASP A 154 -36.88 -0.26 8.25
N ARG A 155 -37.41 -1.27 7.54
CA ARG A 155 -36.63 -2.04 6.57
C ARG A 155 -36.13 -1.19 5.40
N TYR A 156 -36.98 -0.31 4.88
CA TYR A 156 -36.56 0.63 3.84
C TYR A 156 -35.41 1.53 4.32
N LYS A 157 -35.53 2.09 5.53
CA LYS A 157 -34.48 2.92 6.13
C LYS A 157 -33.17 2.15 6.30
N LEU A 158 -33.22 0.91 6.77
CA LEU A 158 -32.04 0.05 6.92
C LEU A 158 -31.38 -0.25 5.57
N ILE A 159 -32.17 -0.59 4.54
CA ILE A 159 -31.65 -0.83 3.18
C ILE A 159 -31.03 0.45 2.61
N TYR A 160 -31.67 1.60 2.82
CA TYR A 160 -31.15 2.91 2.40
C TYR A 160 -29.82 3.26 3.08
N ASP A 161 -29.70 3.01 4.39
CA ASP A 161 -28.46 3.24 5.14
C ASP A 161 -27.34 2.32 4.64
N ILE A 162 -27.64 1.06 4.33
CA ILE A 162 -26.67 0.14 3.73
C ILE A 162 -26.26 0.64 2.33
N SER A 163 -27.20 1.01 1.47
CA SER A 163 -26.93 1.57 0.14
C SER A 163 -25.99 2.77 0.21
N THR A 164 -26.24 3.68 1.15
CA THR A 164 -25.39 4.86 1.37
C THR A 164 -23.96 4.45 1.76
N LYS A 165 -23.80 3.50 2.67
CA LYS A 165 -22.48 3.00 3.08
C LYS A 165 -21.72 2.34 1.93
N VAL A 166 -22.41 1.56 1.11
CA VAL A 166 -21.80 0.88 -0.06
C VAL A 166 -21.35 1.92 -1.09
N LYS A 167 -22.16 2.94 -1.38
CA LYS A 167 -21.80 4.04 -2.29
C LYS A 167 -20.59 4.82 -1.78
N MET A 168 -20.52 5.10 -0.48
CA MET A 168 -19.36 5.75 0.13
C MET A 168 -18.09 4.89 0.00
N LEU A 169 -18.20 3.57 0.22
CA LEU A 169 -17.09 2.64 0.04
C LEU A 169 -16.61 2.63 -1.43
N LYS A 170 -17.53 2.60 -2.39
CA LYS A 170 -17.25 2.65 -3.83
C LYS A 170 -16.49 3.92 -4.21
N VAL A 171 -16.95 5.09 -3.76
CA VAL A 171 -16.28 6.37 -4.03
C VAL A 171 -14.89 6.41 -3.41
N TRP A 172 -14.75 5.93 -2.17
CA TRP A 172 -13.45 5.87 -1.48
C TRP A 172 -12.45 4.97 -2.23
N LEU A 173 -12.89 3.79 -2.69
CA LEU A 173 -12.07 2.88 -3.47
C LEU A 173 -11.65 3.45 -4.83
N ALA A 174 -12.59 4.07 -5.55
CA ALA A 174 -12.29 4.75 -6.82
C ALA A 174 -11.26 5.86 -6.62
N THR A 175 -11.39 6.64 -5.54
CA THR A 175 -10.43 7.69 -5.17
C THR A 175 -9.05 7.11 -4.91
N ILE A 176 -8.95 6.02 -4.14
CA ILE A 176 -7.67 5.35 -3.88
C ILE A 176 -7.04 4.84 -5.18
N SER A 177 -7.83 4.24 -6.07
CA SER A 177 -7.32 3.77 -7.36
C SER A 177 -6.71 4.92 -8.17
N LEU A 178 -7.44 6.04 -8.29
CA LEU A 178 -6.97 7.24 -8.97
C LEU A 178 -5.71 7.85 -8.31
N ASP A 179 -5.67 7.87 -6.98
CA ASP A 179 -4.53 8.39 -6.22
C ASP A 179 -3.28 7.52 -6.40
N LEU A 180 -3.44 6.19 -6.43
CA LEU A 180 -2.35 5.25 -6.70
C LEU A 180 -1.81 5.43 -8.13
N GLU A 181 -2.68 5.53 -9.13
CA GLU A 181 -2.27 5.82 -10.50
C GLU A 181 -1.56 7.17 -10.62
N ARG A 182 -2.08 8.20 -9.95
CA ARG A 182 -1.46 9.51 -9.90
C ARG A 182 -0.09 9.43 -9.24
N ALA A 183 0.03 8.72 -8.12
CA ALA A 183 1.28 8.54 -7.41
C ALA A 183 2.31 7.78 -8.26
N LYS A 184 1.87 6.80 -9.08
CA LYS A 184 2.73 6.14 -10.06
C LYS A 184 3.27 7.12 -11.11
N ARG A 185 2.40 7.96 -11.68
CA ARG A 185 2.80 8.99 -12.66
C ARG A 185 3.75 10.03 -12.06
N LEU A 186 3.52 10.43 -10.81
CA LEU A 186 4.35 11.41 -10.13
C LEU A 186 5.68 10.82 -9.63
N GLY A 187 5.72 9.52 -9.38
CA GLY A 187 6.81 8.81 -8.71
C GLY A 187 6.58 8.73 -7.20
N PHE A 188 6.83 7.56 -6.60
CA PHE A 188 6.55 7.25 -5.20
C PHE A 188 7.06 8.31 -4.22
N TRP A 189 8.37 8.60 -4.24
CA TRP A 189 8.99 9.57 -3.32
C TRP A 189 8.46 10.99 -3.47
N ARG A 190 8.06 11.36 -4.69
CA ARG A 190 7.48 12.68 -4.96
C ARG A 190 6.05 12.77 -4.45
N ALA A 191 5.28 11.70 -4.61
CA ALA A 191 3.88 11.63 -4.20
C ALA A 191 3.71 11.61 -2.67
N ILE A 192 4.63 10.98 -1.93
CA ILE A 192 4.54 10.92 -0.47
C ILE A 192 5.09 12.16 0.25
N ASN A 193 5.74 13.08 -0.46
CA ASN A 193 6.39 14.23 0.17
C ASN A 193 5.35 15.33 0.48
N PRO A 194 5.03 15.58 1.76
CA PRO A 194 4.04 16.59 2.14
C PRO A 194 4.55 18.02 1.93
N PHE A 195 5.84 18.21 1.67
CA PHE A 195 6.49 19.52 1.56
C PHE A 195 6.71 20.02 0.14
N GLN A 196 6.29 19.26 -0.89
CA GLN A 196 6.44 19.70 -2.29
C GLN A 196 5.81 21.06 -2.57
N GLY A 197 4.65 21.34 -1.95
CA GLY A 197 3.97 22.61 -2.10
C GLY A 197 4.79 23.79 -1.60
N TYR A 198 5.43 23.66 -0.43
CA TYR A 198 6.24 24.73 0.16
C TYR A 198 7.46 25.10 -0.70
N ILE A 199 8.16 24.10 -1.24
CA ILE A 199 9.32 24.34 -2.12
C ILE A 199 8.91 25.16 -3.36
N ASN A 200 7.73 24.89 -3.92
CA ASN A 200 7.23 25.63 -5.07
C ASN A 200 6.78 27.05 -4.68
N THR A 201 6.09 27.20 -3.55
CA THR A 201 5.70 28.50 -3.00
C THR A 201 6.91 29.39 -2.74
N ASP A 202 7.97 28.85 -2.13
CA ASP A 202 9.20 29.60 -1.85
C ASP A 202 9.91 30.01 -3.13
N LYS A 203 9.98 29.12 -4.13
CA LYS A 203 10.50 29.46 -5.46
C LYS A 203 9.69 30.57 -6.12
N ASP A 204 8.37 30.52 -6.04
CA ASP A 204 7.50 31.53 -6.64
C ASP A 204 7.62 32.89 -5.92
N ILE A 205 7.82 32.89 -4.60
CA ILE A 205 8.11 34.10 -3.82
C ILE A 205 9.46 34.69 -4.27
N VAL A 206 10.52 33.89 -4.33
CA VAL A 206 11.85 34.34 -4.76
C VAL A 206 11.81 34.85 -6.20
N ARG A 207 11.10 34.16 -7.09
CA ARG A 207 10.95 34.58 -8.49
C ARG A 207 10.21 35.90 -8.60
N ASN A 208 9.13 36.09 -7.85
CA ASN A 208 8.44 37.38 -7.76
C ASN A 208 9.32 38.51 -7.22
N ILE A 209 10.21 38.22 -6.27
CA ILE A 209 11.17 39.22 -5.75
C ILE A 209 12.17 39.59 -6.84
N MET A 210 12.77 38.61 -7.52
CA MET A 210 13.71 38.86 -8.63
C MET A 210 13.04 39.61 -9.79
N ASP A 211 11.83 39.20 -10.19
CA ASP A 211 11.10 39.84 -11.29
C ASP A 211 10.74 41.29 -10.94
N ARG A 212 10.35 41.58 -9.69
CA ARG A 212 10.14 42.96 -9.23
C ARG A 212 11.42 43.78 -9.23
N TYR A 213 12.55 43.19 -8.83
CA TYR A 213 13.85 43.88 -8.88
C TYR A 213 14.29 44.18 -10.31
N LYS A 214 14.01 43.27 -11.25
CA LYS A 214 14.40 43.41 -12.66
C LYS A 214 13.59 44.45 -13.46
N HIS A 215 12.37 44.74 -13.05
CA HIS A 215 11.47 45.65 -13.78
C HIS A 215 11.27 47.02 -13.11
N ASN A 216 11.63 47.16 -11.83
CA ASN A 216 11.49 48.43 -11.09
C ASN A 216 12.83 49.14 -10.82
N PHE A 217 13.94 48.57 -11.32
CA PHE A 217 15.27 49.15 -11.39
C PHE A 217 15.85 48.86 -12.77
#